data_AF-A0A9D3NUG3-F1
#
_entry.id   AF-A0A9D3NUG3-F1
#
_cell.length_a   1.000
_cell.length_b   1.000
_cell.length_c   1.000
_cell.angle_alpha   90.00
_cell.angle_beta   90.00
_cell.angle_gamma   90.00
#
_symmetry.space_group_name_H-M   'P 1'
#
loop_
_entity.id
_entity.type
_entity.pdbx_description
1 polymer ?
#
loop_
_entity_poly.entity_id
_entity_poly.type
_entity_poly.pdbx_seq_one_letter_code
_entity_poly.pdbx_strand_id
1 'polypeptide(L)'
;MADVADCRSVEPSLTDSGQTSENASSNMSGQTGVPENASVKSAKCEPRRSRLKVFNKVMEKSLQRLIADASFNRFAHSFHPLCKQNPQMAEVIHKQFISDLQKAIQEDINRVIEEGDLQVKLEELDRLEEQAKDTPGPAWRPSGVPEQDVCSVLIPYHQGQEEYVRRELRKLQKENAALAQRVQSGRDTIAHTEQRIAAAVEEWKASVADLESFVSSLCPSDDF
;
A
#
# COMPACT_ATOMS: atom_id res chain seq x y z
N MET A 1 10.48 27.89 -28.21
CA MET A 1 11.31 26.74 -28.64
C MET A 1 11.49 25.89 -27.40
N ALA A 2 10.56 24.97 -27.06
CA ALA A 2 10.32 23.64 -27.69
C ALA A 2 11.63 22.82 -27.69
N ASP A 3 11.78 21.64 -27.09
CA ASP A 3 10.96 20.42 -26.93
C ASP A 3 11.49 19.66 -25.68
N VAL A 4 10.81 18.85 -24.85
CA VAL A 4 9.85 17.71 -24.97
C VAL A 4 10.34 16.51 -25.80
N ALA A 5 10.79 15.46 -25.10
CA ALA A 5 10.68 14.04 -25.50
C ALA A 5 11.10 13.21 -24.27
N ASP A 6 10.23 12.52 -23.52
CA ASP A 6 9.41 11.34 -23.85
C ASP A 6 10.20 10.20 -24.51
N CYS A 7 10.33 9.09 -23.79
CA CYS A 7 10.58 7.77 -24.37
C CYS A 7 9.99 6.69 -23.46
N ARG A 8 8.78 6.29 -23.85
CA ARG A 8 7.99 5.15 -23.44
C ARG A 8 8.68 3.78 -23.57
N SER A 9 8.25 2.89 -22.67
CA SER A 9 7.86 1.48 -22.84
C SER A 9 8.82 0.48 -23.49
N VAL A 10 9.16 -0.58 -22.74
CA VAL A 10 9.07 -1.98 -23.23
C VAL A 10 8.80 -2.92 -22.04
N GLU A 11 7.59 -3.48 -21.95
CA GLU A 11 7.33 -4.77 -21.29
C GLU A 11 7.92 -5.90 -22.17
N PRO A 12 8.31 -7.03 -21.55
CA PRO A 12 7.98 -8.30 -22.16
C PRO A 12 7.20 -9.21 -21.22
N SER A 13 6.16 -9.75 -21.82
CA SER A 13 5.24 -10.79 -21.38
C SER A 13 5.87 -12.19 -21.41
N LEU A 14 5.28 -13.08 -20.59
CA LEU A 14 5.09 -14.54 -20.79
C LEU A 14 6.39 -15.37 -20.97
N THR A 15 6.66 -16.50 -20.33
CA THR A 15 5.89 -17.66 -19.83
C THR A 15 6.98 -18.60 -19.28
N ASP A 16 6.71 -19.37 -18.24
CA ASP A 16 6.69 -20.84 -18.33
C ASP A 16 6.57 -21.48 -16.94
N SER A 17 5.86 -22.59 -16.95
CA SER A 17 5.36 -23.39 -15.85
C SER A 17 6.47 -24.23 -15.20
N GLY A 18 6.28 -24.52 -13.92
CA GLY A 18 7.11 -25.45 -13.17
C GLY A 18 6.48 -25.83 -11.83
N GLN A 19 5.42 -26.63 -11.88
CA GLN A 19 5.01 -27.56 -10.82
C GLN A 19 6.20 -28.53 -10.56
N THR A 20 6.48 -29.17 -9.43
CA THR A 20 5.74 -29.49 -8.19
C THR A 20 6.76 -30.16 -7.25
N SER A 21 6.69 -29.86 -5.94
CA SER A 21 6.62 -30.82 -4.81
C SER A 21 7.84 -31.76 -4.53
N GLU A 22 8.23 -32.21 -3.33
CA GLU A 22 7.58 -32.46 -2.04
C GLU A 22 8.59 -32.48 -0.87
N ASN A 23 8.04 -32.54 0.35
CA ASN A 23 8.52 -33.18 1.58
C ASN A 23 9.05 -32.29 2.71
N ALA A 24 8.21 -32.13 3.75
CA ALA A 24 8.50 -32.68 5.06
C ALA A 24 7.30 -32.60 6.04
N SER A 25 6.79 -33.78 6.39
CA SER A 25 6.66 -34.29 7.76
C SER A 25 5.53 -33.87 8.71
N SER A 26 5.00 -34.93 9.31
CA SER A 26 4.50 -35.08 10.69
C SER A 26 3.01 -34.87 10.97
N ASN A 27 2.30 -36.00 11.01
CA ASN A 27 1.10 -36.23 11.80
C ASN A 27 1.44 -36.19 13.31
N MET A 28 0.59 -35.55 14.11
CA MET A 28 0.16 -36.08 15.42
C MET A 28 -1.26 -35.64 15.75
N SER A 29 -2.00 -36.60 16.31
CA SER A 29 -3.45 -36.67 16.51
C SER A 29 -3.92 -35.99 17.80
N GLY A 30 -5.09 -35.35 17.74
CA GLY A 30 -5.87 -34.88 18.89
C GLY A 30 -7.34 -34.69 18.48
N GLN A 31 -8.24 -35.27 19.24
CA GLN A 31 -9.54 -35.78 18.81
C GLN A 31 -10.70 -34.78 18.97
N THR A 32 -11.74 -34.98 18.16
CA THR A 32 -13.18 -34.68 18.41
C THR A 32 -13.66 -33.23 18.47
N GLY A 33 -14.31 -32.81 17.37
CA GLY A 33 -15.33 -31.77 17.32
C GLY A 33 -16.14 -31.93 16.03
N VAL A 34 -17.39 -32.38 16.15
CA VAL A 34 -18.37 -32.57 15.07
C VAL A 34 -18.56 -31.26 14.28
N PRO A 35 -18.49 -31.21 12.94
CA PRO A 35 -19.02 -30.09 12.19
C PRO A 35 -20.47 -30.39 11.84
N GLU A 36 -21.39 -30.03 12.73
CA GLU A 36 -22.81 -29.90 12.37
C GLU A 36 -22.95 -28.70 11.42
N ASN A 37 -22.90 -29.04 10.14
CA ASN A 37 -23.68 -28.50 9.03
C ASN A 37 -24.57 -27.29 9.34
N ALA A 38 -23.98 -26.11 9.56
CA ALA A 38 -24.68 -24.85 9.40
C ALA A 38 -24.45 -24.38 7.96
N SER A 39 -25.29 -24.90 7.06
CA SER A 39 -25.57 -24.27 5.78
C SER A 39 -26.09 -22.86 6.05
N VAL A 40 -25.17 -21.90 6.17
CA VAL A 40 -25.50 -20.48 6.08
C VAL A 40 -25.80 -20.25 4.61
N LYS A 41 -27.06 -20.48 4.29
CA LYS A 41 -27.70 -20.05 3.06
C LYS A 41 -27.17 -18.66 2.74
N SER A 42 -26.54 -18.53 1.58
CA SER A 42 -26.26 -17.26 0.93
C SER A 42 -27.55 -16.44 0.96
N ALA A 43 -27.67 -15.59 1.96
CA ALA A 43 -28.71 -14.60 2.03
C ALA A 43 -28.36 -13.65 0.90
N LYS A 44 -29.10 -13.77 -0.21
CA LYS A 44 -29.12 -12.76 -1.26
C LYS A 44 -29.20 -11.42 -0.57
N CYS A 45 -28.11 -10.66 -0.68
CA CYS A 45 -27.97 -9.35 -0.09
C CYS A 45 -29.10 -8.50 -0.68
N GLU A 46 -30.15 -8.23 0.09
CA GLU A 46 -31.14 -7.23 -0.32
C GLU A 46 -30.37 -5.95 -0.65
N PRO A 47 -30.72 -5.23 -1.74
CA PRO A 47 -30.07 -3.97 -2.05
C PRO A 47 -30.18 -3.04 -0.85
N ARG A 48 -29.06 -2.82 -0.16
CA ARG A 48 -29.01 -1.97 1.03
C ARG A 48 -29.51 -0.58 0.62
N ARG A 49 -30.44 -0.02 1.40
CA ARG A 49 -31.06 1.28 1.09
C ARG A 49 -29.98 2.38 1.15
N SER A 50 -29.89 3.19 0.09
CA SER A 50 -28.97 4.35 0.01
C SER A 50 -29.08 5.23 1.27
N ARG A 51 -27.95 5.51 1.91
CA ARG A 51 -27.89 6.32 3.13
C ARG A 51 -28.48 7.71 2.96
N LEU A 52 -28.26 8.34 1.80
CA LEU A 52 -28.83 9.64 1.46
C LEU A 52 -30.37 9.60 1.46
N LYS A 53 -30.97 8.54 0.89
CA LYS A 53 -32.43 8.38 0.90
C LYS A 53 -32.97 8.22 2.31
N VAL A 54 -32.26 7.48 3.17
CA VAL A 54 -32.62 7.32 4.58
C VAL A 54 -32.52 8.67 5.30
N PHE A 55 -31.44 9.40 5.11
CA PHE A 55 -31.25 10.74 5.68
C PHE A 55 -32.39 11.69 5.29
N ASN A 56 -32.64 11.86 3.99
CA ASN A 56 -33.72 12.71 3.48
C ASN A 56 -35.08 12.31 4.06
N LYS A 57 -35.32 10.99 4.19
CA LYS A 57 -36.58 10.50 4.75
C LYS A 57 -36.74 10.83 6.23
N VAL A 58 -35.67 10.70 7.02
CA VAL A 58 -35.67 11.04 8.44
C VAL A 58 -35.88 12.55 8.64
N MET A 59 -35.21 13.38 7.84
CA MET A 59 -35.35 14.83 7.92
C MET A 59 -36.77 15.28 7.56
N GLU A 60 -37.34 14.77 6.46
CA GLU A 60 -38.71 15.03 6.05
C GLU A 60 -39.71 14.63 7.15
N LYS A 61 -39.55 13.43 7.71
CA LYS A 61 -40.44 12.93 8.77
C LYS A 61 -40.33 13.72 10.07
N SER A 62 -39.14 14.19 10.41
CA SER A 62 -38.90 15.01 11.59
C SER A 62 -39.56 16.38 11.45
N LEU A 63 -39.43 17.02 10.28
CA LEU A 63 -40.10 18.28 9.96
C LEU A 63 -41.62 18.12 10.00
N GLN A 64 -42.17 17.05 9.40
CA GLN A 64 -43.59 16.76 9.45
C GLN A 64 -44.12 16.65 10.90
N ARG A 65 -43.37 15.97 11.79
CA ARG A 65 -43.75 15.88 13.20
C ARG A 65 -43.71 17.23 13.91
N LEU A 66 -42.66 18.01 13.70
CA LEU A 66 -42.54 19.35 14.27
C LEU A 66 -43.73 20.24 13.89
N ILE A 67 -44.13 20.24 12.62
CA ILE A 67 -45.27 21.02 12.14
C ILE A 67 -46.60 20.49 12.70
N ALA A 68 -46.76 19.17 12.81
CA ALA A 68 -47.95 18.58 13.43
C ALA A 68 -48.11 18.98 14.90
N ASP A 69 -47.00 19.04 15.64
CA ASP A 69 -46.99 19.49 17.04
C ASP A 69 -47.28 20.99 17.17
N ALA A 70 -46.88 21.80 16.18
CA ALA A 70 -47.20 23.22 16.09
C ALA A 70 -48.62 23.51 15.52
N SER A 71 -49.58 22.62 15.77
CA SER A 71 -50.96 22.74 15.25
C SER A 71 -51.67 24.05 15.66
N PHE A 72 -52.63 24.47 14.84
CA PHE A 72 -53.46 25.65 15.12
C PHE A 72 -54.23 25.55 16.45
N ASN A 73 -54.63 24.34 16.86
CA ASN A 73 -55.32 24.13 18.14
C ASN A 73 -54.45 24.55 19.33
N ARG A 74 -53.19 24.13 19.36
CA ARG A 74 -52.22 24.53 20.39
C ARG A 74 -51.92 26.02 20.36
N PHE A 75 -51.81 26.59 19.15
CA PHE A 75 -51.65 28.02 18.95
C PHE A 75 -52.84 28.81 19.52
N ALA A 76 -54.06 28.44 19.15
CA ALA A 76 -55.29 29.10 19.59
C ALA A 76 -55.53 28.96 21.10
N HIS A 77 -55.18 27.83 21.69
CA HIS A 77 -55.22 27.65 23.14
C HIS A 77 -54.24 28.60 23.86
N SER A 78 -53.03 28.77 23.34
CA SER A 78 -51.98 29.61 23.94
C SER A 78 -52.22 31.10 23.73
N PHE A 79 -52.83 31.48 22.61
CA PHE A 79 -53.14 32.86 22.22
C PHE A 79 -54.65 33.14 22.21
N HIS A 80 -55.39 32.54 23.15
CA HIS A 80 -56.85 32.58 23.20
C HIS A 80 -57.47 33.99 23.10
N PRO A 81 -56.97 35.02 23.81
CA PRO A 81 -57.55 36.37 23.71
C PRO A 81 -57.48 36.95 22.29
N LEU A 82 -56.38 36.71 21.57
CA LEU A 82 -56.17 37.18 20.19
C LEU A 82 -57.10 36.43 19.23
N CYS A 83 -57.18 35.11 19.36
CA CYS A 83 -58.04 34.27 18.52
C CYS A 83 -59.52 34.58 18.72
N LYS A 84 -59.95 34.96 19.93
CA LYS A 84 -61.34 35.35 20.21
C LYS A 84 -61.70 36.70 19.56
N GLN A 85 -60.76 37.64 19.50
CA GLN A 85 -61.02 38.97 18.91
C GLN A 85 -61.07 38.92 17.38
N ASN A 86 -60.16 38.18 16.75
CA ASN A 86 -60.12 38.05 15.29
C ASN A 86 -59.60 36.65 14.87
N PRO A 87 -60.50 35.66 14.75
CA PRO A 87 -60.11 34.29 14.43
C PRO A 87 -59.51 34.16 13.03
N GLN A 88 -60.01 34.94 12.06
CA GLN A 88 -59.51 34.92 10.68
C GLN A 88 -58.06 35.42 10.62
N MET A 89 -57.75 36.54 11.29
CA MET A 89 -56.39 37.07 11.34
C MET A 89 -55.44 36.09 12.05
N ALA A 90 -55.87 35.49 13.16
CA ALA A 90 -55.05 34.52 13.89
C ALA A 90 -54.73 33.26 13.06
N GLU A 91 -55.69 32.79 12.25
CA GLU A 91 -55.48 31.66 11.34
C GLU A 91 -54.48 32.01 10.21
N VAL A 92 -54.57 33.22 9.65
CA VAL A 92 -53.62 33.70 8.63
C VAL A 92 -52.20 33.80 9.21
N ILE A 93 -52.05 34.37 10.41
CA ILE A 93 -50.75 34.49 11.10
C ILE A 93 -50.15 33.10 11.34
N HIS A 94 -50.94 32.15 11.84
CA HIS A 94 -50.46 30.80 12.10
C HIS A 94 -50.02 30.09 10.81
N LYS A 95 -50.81 30.16 9.74
CA LYS A 95 -50.45 29.57 8.44
C LYS A 95 -49.16 30.18 7.89
N GLN A 96 -48.99 31.50 7.98
CA GLN A 96 -47.79 32.18 7.54
C GLN A 96 -46.57 31.73 8.37
N PHE A 97 -46.70 31.70 9.69
CA PHE A 97 -45.65 31.22 10.59
C PHE A 97 -45.20 29.78 10.25
N ILE A 98 -46.15 28.86 10.06
CA ILE A 98 -45.83 27.47 9.70
C ILE A 98 -45.14 27.37 8.35
N SER A 99 -45.61 28.12 7.36
CA SER A 99 -45.01 28.16 6.03
C SER A 99 -43.57 28.68 6.08
N ASP A 100 -43.34 29.80 6.78
CA ASP A 100 -42.02 30.41 6.90
C ASP A 100 -41.06 29.52 7.70
N LEU A 101 -41.54 28.90 8.79
CA LEU A 101 -40.76 27.96 9.58
C LEU A 101 -40.34 26.74 8.75
N GLN A 102 -41.28 26.15 8.02
CA GLN A 102 -41.01 24.98 7.18
C GLN A 102 -40.00 25.32 6.08
N LYS A 103 -40.17 26.48 5.43
CA LYS A 103 -39.26 26.96 4.40
C LYS A 103 -37.86 27.19 4.96
N ALA A 104 -37.74 27.93 6.06
CA ALA A 104 -36.45 28.23 6.69
C ALA A 104 -35.70 26.95 7.08
N ILE A 105 -36.38 25.99 7.73
CA ILE A 105 -35.76 24.71 8.12
C ILE A 105 -35.34 23.92 6.87
N GLN A 106 -36.15 23.87 5.82
CA GLN A 106 -35.81 23.14 4.60
C GLN A 106 -34.61 23.77 3.88
N GLU A 107 -34.54 25.09 3.83
CA GLU A 107 -33.40 25.84 3.28
C GLU A 107 -32.12 25.56 4.09
N ASP A 108 -32.21 25.56 5.42
CA ASP A 108 -31.07 25.25 6.29
C ASP A 108 -30.61 23.79 6.15
N ILE A 109 -31.53 22.84 6.04
CA ILE A 109 -31.19 21.43 5.78
C ILE A 109 -30.45 21.31 4.43
N ASN A 110 -30.97 21.96 3.38
CA ASN A 110 -30.34 21.92 2.06
C ASN A 110 -28.96 22.57 2.09
N ARG A 111 -28.82 23.70 2.80
CA ARG A 111 -27.55 24.38 3.02
C ARG A 111 -26.53 23.45 3.69
N VAL A 112 -26.92 22.74 4.75
CA VAL A 112 -26.04 21.77 5.43
C VAL A 112 -25.64 20.60 4.51
N ILE A 113 -26.57 20.13 3.67
CA ILE A 113 -26.28 19.07 2.68
C ILE A 113 -25.24 19.56 1.67
N GLU A 114 -25.39 20.78 1.16
CA GLU A 114 -24.50 21.39 0.17
C GLU A 114 -23.13 21.74 0.78
N GLU A 115 -23.10 22.47 1.90
CA GLU A 115 -21.85 22.86 2.58
C GLU A 115 -21.02 21.65 3.03
N GLY A 116 -21.69 20.57 3.45
CA GLY A 116 -21.04 19.34 3.91
C GLY A 116 -20.68 18.36 2.80
N ASP A 117 -21.01 18.65 1.53
CA ASP A 117 -20.97 17.69 0.42
C ASP A 117 -21.60 16.33 0.80
N LEU A 118 -22.70 16.37 1.56
CA LEU A 118 -23.18 15.19 2.28
C LEU A 118 -23.62 14.09 1.32
N GLN A 119 -24.15 14.47 0.15
CA GLN A 119 -24.48 13.53 -0.92
C GLN A 119 -23.26 12.69 -1.32
N VAL A 120 -22.16 13.34 -1.69
CA VAL A 120 -20.92 12.69 -2.13
C VAL A 120 -20.35 11.80 -1.01
N LYS A 121 -20.34 12.31 0.23
CA LYS A 121 -19.83 11.58 1.39
C LYS A 121 -20.64 10.31 1.69
N LEU A 122 -21.98 10.40 1.66
CA LEU A 122 -22.85 9.25 1.93
C LEU A 122 -22.82 8.22 0.80
N GLU A 123 -22.74 8.66 -0.46
CA GLU A 123 -22.57 7.78 -1.62
C GLU A 123 -21.20 7.08 -1.59
N GLU A 124 -20.14 7.77 -1.21
CA GLU A 124 -18.81 7.18 -1.03
C GLU A 124 -18.79 6.16 0.11
N LEU A 125 -19.49 6.41 1.22
CA LEU A 125 -19.65 5.42 2.29
C LEU A 125 -20.41 4.18 1.83
N ASP A 126 -21.47 4.35 1.03
CA ASP A 126 -22.19 3.23 0.41
C ASP A 126 -21.22 2.40 -0.47
N ARG A 127 -20.36 3.06 -1.25
CA ARG A 127 -19.33 2.42 -2.10
C ARG A 127 -18.27 1.68 -1.30
N LEU A 128 -17.71 2.30 -0.26
CA LEU A 128 -16.67 1.70 0.57
C LEU A 128 -17.20 0.49 1.36
N GLU A 129 -18.44 0.55 1.84
CA GLU A 129 -19.08 -0.59 2.48
C GLU A 129 -19.24 -1.76 1.49
N GLU A 130 -19.68 -1.47 0.25
CA GLU A 130 -19.81 -2.49 -0.79
C GLU A 130 -18.47 -3.19 -1.07
N GLN A 131 -17.39 -2.42 -1.19
CA GLN A 131 -16.03 -2.94 -1.41
C GLN A 131 -15.53 -3.80 -0.24
N ALA A 132 -15.94 -3.49 0.98
CA ALA A 132 -15.51 -4.18 2.18
C ALA A 132 -16.37 -5.40 2.56
N LYS A 133 -17.45 -5.70 1.83
CA LYS A 133 -18.41 -6.77 2.17
C LYS A 133 -17.77 -8.13 2.42
N ASP A 134 -16.76 -8.46 1.63
CA ASP A 134 -16.08 -9.76 1.67
C ASP A 134 -14.78 -9.74 2.48
N THR A 135 -14.53 -8.68 3.27
CA THR A 135 -13.35 -8.60 4.15
C THR A 135 -13.71 -9.11 5.55
N PRO A 136 -13.41 -10.38 5.89
CA PRO A 136 -13.72 -10.91 7.21
C PRO A 136 -12.77 -10.32 8.25
N GLY A 137 -13.32 -9.68 9.28
CA GLY A 137 -12.58 -9.19 10.44
C GLY A 137 -12.94 -7.77 10.86
N PRO A 138 -12.52 -7.35 12.06
CA PRO A 138 -12.68 -5.98 12.50
C PRO A 138 -11.81 -5.05 11.63
N ALA A 139 -12.41 -3.99 11.09
CA ALA A 139 -11.66 -2.95 10.40
C ALA A 139 -10.70 -2.24 11.38
N TRP A 140 -9.52 -1.85 10.88
CA TRP A 140 -8.54 -1.10 11.66
C TRP A 140 -9.14 0.17 12.28
N ARG A 141 -8.70 0.50 13.49
CA ARG A 141 -9.04 1.72 14.21
C ARG A 141 -7.74 2.31 14.76
N PRO A 142 -7.59 3.65 14.77
CA PRO A 142 -6.46 4.29 15.44
C PRO A 142 -6.33 3.80 16.87
N SER A 143 -5.14 3.39 17.25
CA SER A 143 -4.82 2.93 18.61
C SER A 143 -4.88 4.08 19.62
N GLY A 144 -4.76 5.32 19.15
CA GLY A 144 -4.58 6.51 19.98
C GLY A 144 -3.11 6.79 20.31
N VAL A 145 -2.18 5.97 19.81
CA VAL A 145 -0.74 6.16 19.92
C VAL A 145 -0.21 6.53 18.53
N PRO A 146 0.12 7.81 18.28
CA PRO A 146 0.49 8.30 16.95
C PRO A 146 1.65 7.51 16.32
N GLU A 147 2.65 7.15 17.12
CA GLU A 147 3.83 6.41 16.65
C GLU A 147 3.44 5.04 16.08
N GLN A 148 2.49 4.35 16.73
CA GLN A 148 2.00 3.05 16.27
C GLN A 148 1.11 3.19 15.03
N ASP A 149 0.25 4.20 15.01
CA ASP A 149 -0.69 4.42 13.92
C ASP A 149 0.05 4.82 12.63
N VAL A 150 1.09 5.66 12.73
CA VAL A 150 1.93 6.04 11.59
C VAL A 150 2.73 4.85 11.04
N CYS A 151 3.23 3.96 11.92
CA CYS A 151 3.93 2.74 11.48
C CYS A 151 3.08 1.91 10.51
N SER A 152 1.77 1.79 10.75
CA SER A 152 0.88 1.01 9.88
C SER A 152 0.89 1.48 8.42
N VAL A 153 1.07 2.79 8.19
CA VAL A 153 1.12 3.41 6.87
C VAL A 153 2.53 3.32 6.27
N LEU A 154 3.58 3.44 7.09
CA LEU A 154 4.96 3.48 6.62
C LEU A 154 5.56 2.09 6.35
N ILE A 155 5.07 1.03 6.99
CA ILE A 155 5.62 -0.32 6.84
C ILE A 155 5.71 -0.78 5.37
N PRO A 156 4.66 -0.67 4.53
CA PRO A 156 4.75 -1.10 3.14
C PRO A 156 5.81 -0.34 2.33
N TYR A 157 5.99 0.96 2.60
CA TYR A 157 7.00 1.78 1.95
C TYR A 157 8.42 1.31 2.32
N HIS A 158 8.68 1.10 3.62
CA HIS A 158 9.98 0.63 4.08
C HIS A 158 10.29 -0.79 3.62
N GLN A 159 9.29 -1.67 3.57
CA GLN A 159 9.44 -3.01 3.00
C GLN A 159 9.88 -2.95 1.53
N GLY A 160 9.25 -2.08 0.72
CA GLY A 160 9.67 -1.87 -0.67
C GLY A 160 11.11 -1.36 -0.81
N GLN A 161 11.54 -0.45 0.07
CA GLN A 161 12.93 0.03 0.10
C GLN A 161 13.92 -1.08 0.47
N GLU A 162 13.58 -1.87 1.48
CA GLU A 162 14.40 -3.00 1.94
C GLU A 162 14.59 -4.03 0.83
N GLU A 163 13.51 -4.39 0.12
CA GLU A 163 13.55 -5.30 -1.01
C GLU A 163 14.44 -4.78 -2.15
N TYR A 164 14.34 -3.50 -2.47
CA TYR A 164 15.18 -2.85 -3.48
C TYR A 164 16.67 -2.90 -3.10
N VAL A 165 17.02 -2.44 -1.89
CA VAL A 165 18.41 -2.43 -1.42
C VAL A 165 18.98 -3.85 -1.37
N ARG A 166 18.20 -4.82 -0.92
CA ARG A 166 18.60 -6.23 -0.89
C ARG A 166 18.88 -6.76 -2.29
N ARG A 167 18.11 -6.35 -3.30
CA ARG A 167 18.34 -6.74 -4.70
C ARG A 167 19.65 -6.17 -5.24
N GLU A 168 19.88 -4.87 -5.05
CA GLU A 168 21.12 -4.22 -5.51
C GLU A 168 22.36 -4.75 -4.79
N LEU A 169 22.25 -5.02 -3.49
CA LEU A 169 23.34 -5.61 -2.72
C LEU A 169 23.74 -6.99 -3.28
N ARG A 170 22.76 -7.86 -3.58
CA ARG A 170 23.04 -9.17 -4.20
C ARG A 170 23.72 -9.05 -5.56
N LYS A 171 23.33 -8.04 -6.36
CA LYS A 171 23.95 -7.78 -7.66
C LYS A 171 25.42 -7.39 -7.50
N LEU A 172 25.71 -6.43 -6.62
CA LEU A 172 27.07 -6.00 -6.32
C LEU A 172 27.93 -7.12 -5.75
N GLN A 173 27.38 -7.96 -4.87
CA GLN A 173 28.10 -9.10 -4.31
C GLN A 173 28.49 -10.13 -5.38
N LYS A 174 27.61 -10.42 -6.34
CA LYS A 174 27.91 -11.33 -7.46
C LYS A 174 29.00 -10.76 -8.36
N GLU A 175 28.91 -9.48 -8.70
CA GLU A 175 29.91 -8.82 -9.54
C GLU A 175 31.27 -8.77 -8.85
N ASN A 176 31.30 -8.40 -7.56
CA ASN A 176 32.53 -8.37 -6.78
C ASN A 176 33.17 -9.76 -6.66
N ALA A 177 32.37 -10.81 -6.42
CA ALA A 177 32.88 -12.19 -6.40
C ALA A 177 33.53 -12.59 -7.74
N ALA A 178 32.89 -12.26 -8.86
CA ALA A 178 33.45 -12.53 -10.20
C ALA A 178 34.74 -11.74 -10.44
N LEU A 179 34.80 -10.47 -10.03
CA LEU A 179 36.00 -9.64 -10.14
C LEU A 179 37.13 -10.16 -9.25
N ALA A 180 36.84 -10.54 -8.01
CA ALA A 180 37.80 -11.12 -7.08
C ALA A 180 38.41 -12.41 -7.63
N GLN A 181 37.58 -13.28 -8.23
CA GLN A 181 38.06 -14.48 -8.90
C GLN A 181 39.00 -14.15 -10.07
N ARG A 182 38.64 -13.18 -10.92
CA ARG A 182 39.51 -12.74 -12.04
C ARG A 182 40.84 -12.17 -11.56
N VAL A 183 40.83 -11.37 -10.50
CA VAL A 183 42.06 -10.83 -9.88
C VAL A 183 42.93 -11.96 -9.36
N GLN A 184 42.35 -12.96 -8.68
CA GLN A 184 43.11 -14.08 -8.17
C GLN A 184 43.76 -14.89 -9.31
N SER A 185 42.99 -15.27 -10.33
CA SER A 185 43.55 -15.97 -11.50
C SER A 185 44.63 -15.16 -12.22
N GLY A 186 44.47 -13.83 -12.28
CA GLY A 186 45.49 -12.93 -12.81
C GLY A 186 46.78 -12.95 -11.98
N ARG A 187 46.66 -12.89 -10.64
CA ARG A 187 47.82 -12.99 -9.72
C ARG A 187 48.54 -14.33 -9.85
N ASP A 188 47.79 -15.43 -9.93
CA ASP A 188 48.37 -16.77 -10.09
C ASP A 188 49.16 -16.89 -11.41
N THR A 189 48.63 -16.29 -12.48
CA THR A 189 49.30 -16.22 -13.78
C THR A 189 50.60 -15.42 -13.69
N ILE A 190 50.57 -14.25 -13.06
CA ILE A 190 51.76 -13.42 -12.86
C ILE A 190 52.82 -14.18 -12.06
N ALA A 191 52.47 -14.76 -10.92
CA ALA A 191 53.38 -15.53 -10.08
C ALA A 191 54.02 -16.70 -10.84
N HIS A 192 53.23 -17.42 -11.66
CA HIS A 192 53.75 -18.49 -12.51
C HIS A 192 54.75 -17.97 -13.55
N THR A 193 54.45 -16.84 -14.21
CA THR A 193 55.37 -16.24 -15.18
C THR A 193 56.66 -15.73 -14.53
N GLU A 194 56.57 -15.12 -13.34
CA GLU A 194 57.72 -14.68 -12.56
C GLU A 194 58.64 -15.86 -12.21
N GLN A 195 58.06 -16.98 -11.76
CA GLN A 195 58.83 -18.19 -11.46
C GLN A 195 59.54 -18.75 -12.70
N ARG A 196 58.88 -18.75 -13.87
CA ARG A 196 59.50 -19.19 -15.13
C ARG A 196 60.64 -18.27 -15.55
N ILE A 197 60.47 -16.96 -15.41
CA ILE A 197 61.52 -15.98 -15.70
C ILE A 197 62.71 -16.20 -14.77
N ALA A 198 62.47 -16.37 -13.47
CA ALA A 198 63.52 -16.62 -12.49
C ALA A 198 64.30 -17.91 -12.81
N ALA A 199 63.60 -19.00 -13.14
CA ALA A 199 64.24 -20.26 -13.51
C ALA A 199 65.10 -20.12 -14.77
N ALA A 200 64.60 -19.44 -15.80
CA ALA A 200 65.38 -19.16 -17.01
C ALA A 200 66.61 -18.32 -16.67
N VAL A 201 66.48 -17.25 -15.87
CA VAL A 201 67.61 -16.42 -15.46
C VAL A 201 68.68 -17.24 -14.74
N GLU A 202 68.31 -18.16 -13.85
CA GLU A 202 69.28 -19.05 -13.19
C GLU A 202 69.95 -20.05 -14.15
N GLU A 203 69.21 -20.61 -15.11
CA GLU A 203 69.76 -21.48 -16.16
C GLU A 203 70.77 -20.74 -17.05
N TRP A 204 70.45 -19.50 -17.44
CA TRP A 204 71.34 -18.64 -18.21
C TRP A 204 72.61 -18.31 -17.41
N LYS A 205 72.48 -17.98 -16.12
CA LYS A 205 73.65 -17.74 -15.25
C LYS A 205 74.55 -18.98 -15.14
N ALA A 206 73.97 -20.16 -14.96
CA ALA A 206 74.72 -21.40 -14.90
C ALA A 206 75.47 -21.68 -16.21
N SER A 207 74.80 -21.51 -17.36
CA SER A 207 75.42 -21.69 -18.68
C SER A 207 76.57 -20.71 -18.94
N VAL A 208 76.44 -19.45 -18.49
CA VAL A 208 77.52 -18.46 -18.58
C VAL A 208 78.70 -18.85 -17.67
N ALA A 209 78.44 -19.28 -16.44
CA ALA A 209 79.49 -19.74 -15.52
C ALA A 209 80.24 -20.96 -16.08
N ASP A 210 79.52 -21.92 -16.68
CA ASP A 210 80.11 -23.07 -17.34
C ASP A 210 81.01 -22.64 -18.52
N LEU A 211 80.56 -21.69 -19.34
CA LEU A 211 81.35 -21.13 -20.43
C LEU A 211 82.61 -20.41 -19.91
N GLU A 212 82.50 -19.60 -18.86
CA GLU A 212 83.64 -18.93 -18.22
C GLU A 212 84.67 -19.95 -17.71
N SER A 213 84.21 -21.04 -17.10
CA SER A 213 85.07 -22.13 -16.65
C SER A 213 85.78 -22.82 -17.82
N PHE A 214 85.06 -23.03 -18.94
CA PHE A 214 85.61 -23.63 -20.16
C PHE A 214 86.66 -22.73 -20.81
N VAL A 215 86.39 -21.42 -20.94
CA VAL A 215 87.35 -20.44 -21.48
C VAL A 215 88.59 -20.36 -20.61
N SER A 216 88.43 -20.36 -19.27
CA SER A 216 89.56 -20.34 -18.33
C SER A 216 90.44 -21.60 -18.43
N SER A 217 89.88 -22.73 -18.88
CA SER A 217 90.63 -23.97 -19.13
C SER A 217 91.43 -23.94 -20.45
N LEU A 218 90.96 -23.17 -21.44
CA LEU A 218 91.61 -23.02 -22.76
C LEU A 218 92.71 -21.96 -22.79
N CYS A 219 92.72 -21.05 -21.82
CA CYS A 219 93.81 -20.10 -21.61
C CYS A 219 94.73 -20.65 -20.51
N PRO A 220 95.84 -21.34 -20.82
CA PRO A 220 96.85 -21.59 -19.81
C PRO A 220 97.32 -20.23 -19.27
N SER A 221 97.49 -20.13 -17.96
CA SER A 221 98.17 -18.97 -17.37
C SER A 221 99.57 -18.91 -17.99
N ASP A 222 99.81 -17.92 -18.84
CA ASP A 222 101.16 -17.49 -19.20
C ASP A 222 101.78 -16.88 -17.94
N ASP A 223 102.29 -17.75 -17.06
CA ASP A 223 103.27 -17.38 -16.06
C ASP A 223 104.58 -17.08 -16.80
N PHE A 224 104.89 -15.79 -16.94
CA PHE A 224 106.21 -15.26 -17.27
C PHE A 224 107.12 -15.27 -16.04
#